data_AF-A0A3S0XEI3-F1
#
_entry.id   AF-A0A3S0XEI3-F1
#
_cell.length_a   1.000
_cell.length_b   1.000
_cell.length_c   1.000
_cell.angle_alpha   90.00
_cell.angle_beta   90.00
_cell.angle_gamma   90.00
#
_symmetry.space_group_name_H-M   'P 1'
#
loop_
_entity.id
_entity.type
_entity.pdbx_description
1 polymer ?
#
loop_
_entity_poly.entity_id
_entity_poly.type
_entity_poly.pdbx_seq_one_letter_code
_entity_poly.pdbx_strand_id
1 'polypeptide(L)'
;MSSDQFDYKHIYSGLRAHLITEGAQDTKEITASIKLFFCQKYNIDYKILCSGGTHSEYMVDVLVTSFNPKQIFQQKTLDLVPETFRTHLAVESELGGTGASSPYGVMKNVGEDFVKLLLVRADRRVMIMTSLPYAHEAEEHVERRVESLRQLYGHFPTLSSGVLVVHIEGGQPKSTQVQVKIGESTIRGFLIPENGKSVHEL
;
A
#
# COMPACT_ATOMS: atom_id res chain seq x y z
N MET A 1 10.47 8.39 -20.93
CA MET A 1 9.24 8.06 -20.17
C MET A 1 9.09 9.11 -19.08
N SER A 2 7.93 9.78 -18.97
CA SER A 2 7.78 10.87 -17.99
C SER A 2 7.85 10.34 -16.56
N SER A 3 8.58 11.02 -15.68
CA SER A 3 8.69 10.68 -14.26
C SER A 3 7.35 10.75 -13.50
N ASP A 4 6.33 11.33 -14.12
CA ASP A 4 5.13 11.82 -13.44
C ASP A 4 4.12 10.71 -13.13
N GLN A 5 4.23 9.53 -13.76
CA GLN A 5 3.27 8.43 -13.54
C GLN A 5 3.42 7.74 -12.17
N PHE A 6 4.58 7.90 -11.53
CA PHE A 6 4.89 7.39 -10.19
C PHE A 6 4.98 8.53 -9.17
N ASP A 7 4.45 9.71 -9.51
CA ASP A 7 4.27 10.80 -8.57
C ASP A 7 3.22 10.44 -7.52
N TYR A 8 3.52 10.71 -6.24
CA TYR A 8 2.64 10.31 -5.13
C TYR A 8 1.29 11.01 -5.16
N LYS A 9 1.22 12.27 -5.64
CA LYS A 9 -0.05 13.00 -5.76
C LYS A 9 -0.92 12.39 -6.85
N HIS A 10 -0.33 11.99 -7.98
CA HIS A 10 -1.05 11.28 -9.05
C HIS A 10 -1.51 9.88 -8.63
N ILE A 11 -0.68 9.14 -7.89
CA ILE A 11 -1.06 7.83 -7.34
C ILE A 11 -2.26 8.00 -6.38
N TYR A 12 -2.15 8.90 -5.40
CA TYR A 12 -3.20 9.15 -4.42
C TYR A 12 -4.51 9.58 -5.10
N SER A 13 -4.46 10.61 -5.96
CA SER A 13 -5.65 11.15 -6.61
C SER A 13 -6.34 10.10 -7.49
N GLY A 14 -5.54 9.31 -8.24
CA GLY A 14 -6.05 8.24 -9.09
C GLY A 14 -6.68 7.10 -8.30
N LEU A 15 -6.03 6.64 -7.23
CA LEU A 15 -6.55 5.58 -6.38
C LEU A 15 -7.83 6.03 -5.68
N ARG A 16 -7.83 7.23 -5.11
CA ARG A 16 -9.02 7.81 -4.44
C ARG A 16 -10.20 7.90 -5.40
N ALA A 17 -9.99 8.45 -6.61
CA ALA A 17 -11.05 8.56 -7.61
C ALA A 17 -11.58 7.18 -8.04
N HIS A 18 -10.69 6.20 -8.22
CA HIS A 18 -11.07 4.82 -8.57
C HIS A 18 -11.94 4.20 -7.47
N LEU A 19 -11.50 4.23 -6.21
CA LEU A 19 -12.24 3.63 -5.10
C LEU A 19 -13.63 4.27 -4.92
N ILE A 20 -13.73 5.59 -5.06
CA ILE A 20 -15.02 6.30 -4.99
C ILE A 20 -15.95 5.90 -6.14
N THR A 21 -15.40 5.73 -7.35
CA THR A 21 -16.20 5.40 -8.55
C THR A 21 -16.70 3.95 -8.54
N GLU A 22 -15.85 2.99 -8.15
CA GLU A 22 -16.22 1.58 -8.08
C GLU A 22 -17.27 1.31 -6.99
N GLY A 23 -17.28 2.11 -5.91
CA GLY A 23 -18.30 2.02 -4.87
C GLY A 23 -18.31 0.67 -4.14
N ALA A 24 -17.13 0.07 -3.92
CA ALA A 24 -16.98 -1.18 -3.17
C ALA A 24 -17.64 -1.11 -1.78
N GLN A 25 -18.37 -2.17 -1.40
CA GLN A 25 -19.28 -2.15 -0.24
C GLN A 25 -18.68 -2.78 1.02
N ASP A 26 -17.67 -3.64 0.87
CA ASP A 26 -17.01 -4.31 1.99
C ASP A 26 -15.47 -4.30 1.87
N THR A 27 -14.80 -4.61 2.98
CA THR A 27 -13.33 -4.62 3.07
C THR A 27 -12.68 -5.51 2.01
N LYS A 28 -13.27 -6.66 1.68
CA LYS A 28 -12.72 -7.61 0.70
C LYS A 28 -12.82 -7.04 -0.72
N GLU A 29 -13.95 -6.44 -1.06
CA GLU A 29 -14.15 -5.75 -2.34
C GLU A 29 -13.20 -4.56 -2.47
N ILE A 30 -13.00 -3.78 -1.39
CA ILE A 30 -12.06 -2.65 -1.39
C ILE A 30 -10.63 -3.15 -1.63
N THR A 31 -10.16 -4.19 -0.92
CA THR A 31 -8.83 -4.79 -1.15
C THR A 31 -8.69 -5.31 -2.58
N ALA A 32 -9.73 -5.92 -3.16
CA ALA A 32 -9.70 -6.36 -4.55
C ALA A 32 -9.64 -5.18 -5.54
N SER A 33 -10.40 -4.12 -5.29
CA SER A 33 -10.43 -2.89 -6.10
C SER A 33 -9.08 -2.16 -6.06
N ILE A 34 -8.41 -2.10 -4.92
CA ILE A 34 -7.03 -1.59 -4.80
C ILE A 34 -6.09 -2.33 -5.76
N LYS A 35 -6.12 -3.66 -5.75
CA LYS A 35 -5.27 -4.48 -6.64
C LYS A 35 -5.62 -4.24 -8.11
N LEU A 36 -6.91 -4.15 -8.41
CA LEU A 36 -7.39 -3.88 -9.77
C LEU A 36 -6.91 -2.53 -10.30
N PHE A 37 -6.94 -1.47 -9.49
CA PHE A 37 -6.44 -0.15 -9.85
C PHE A 37 -4.98 -0.20 -10.31
N PHE A 38 -4.09 -0.80 -9.50
CA PHE A 38 -2.66 -0.86 -9.85
C PHE A 38 -2.41 -1.75 -11.07
N CYS A 39 -3.15 -2.85 -11.21
CA CYS A 39 -3.11 -3.69 -12.40
C CYS A 39 -3.47 -2.88 -13.66
N GLN A 40 -4.61 -2.19 -13.67
CA GLN A 40 -5.09 -1.47 -14.84
C GLN A 40 -4.23 -0.24 -15.16
N LYS A 41 -3.76 0.48 -14.13
CA LYS A 41 -3.00 1.72 -14.32
C LYS A 41 -1.62 1.50 -14.95
N TYR A 42 -0.97 0.38 -14.63
CA TYR A 42 0.44 0.15 -14.98
C TYR A 42 0.69 -1.02 -15.94
N ASN A 43 -0.32 -1.82 -16.32
CA ASN A 43 -0.14 -3.02 -17.15
C ASN A 43 0.35 -2.79 -18.59
N ILE A 44 0.22 -1.57 -19.12
CA ILE A 44 0.64 -1.24 -20.49
C ILE A 44 2.16 -1.24 -20.58
N ASP A 45 2.81 -0.55 -19.65
CA ASP A 45 4.25 -0.30 -19.68
C ASP A 45 5.05 -1.20 -18.72
N TYR A 46 4.38 -1.90 -17.80
CA TYR A 46 5.03 -2.66 -16.73
C TYR A 46 4.48 -4.07 -16.54
N LYS A 47 5.26 -4.89 -15.83
CA LYS A 47 4.80 -6.18 -15.31
C LYS A 47 4.24 -5.96 -13.91
N ILE A 48 3.03 -6.45 -13.69
CA ILE A 48 2.33 -6.32 -12.41
C ILE A 48 2.27 -7.70 -11.77
N LEU A 49 2.74 -7.79 -10.53
CA LEU A 49 2.70 -9.00 -9.72
C LEU A 49 1.78 -8.72 -8.54
N CYS A 50 0.70 -9.51 -8.41
CA CYS A 50 -0.26 -9.35 -7.31
C CYS A 50 -0.30 -10.60 -6.45
N SER A 51 -0.40 -10.41 -5.14
CA SER A 51 -0.71 -11.48 -4.20
C SER A 51 -2.16 -11.97 -4.40
N GLY A 52 -2.39 -13.29 -4.37
CA GLY A 52 -3.74 -13.87 -4.38
C GLY A 52 -4.24 -14.49 -5.68
N GLY A 53 -3.38 -14.72 -6.68
CA GLY A 53 -3.68 -15.54 -7.86
C GLY A 53 -2.84 -16.82 -7.85
N THR A 54 -3.47 -17.97 -8.10
CA THR A 54 -2.90 -19.33 -8.12
C THR A 54 -1.44 -19.37 -8.60
N HIS A 55 -0.48 -19.55 -7.69
CA HIS A 55 0.94 -19.89 -7.92
C HIS A 55 1.99 -18.79 -7.71
N SER A 56 1.71 -17.66 -7.07
CA SER A 56 2.80 -16.79 -6.57
C SER A 56 2.44 -16.06 -5.28
N GLU A 57 3.16 -16.41 -4.22
CA GLU A 57 3.20 -15.69 -2.96
C GLU A 57 4.26 -14.59 -3.10
N TYR A 58 3.83 -13.33 -3.05
CA TYR A 58 4.71 -12.17 -3.04
C TYR A 58 4.63 -11.53 -1.66
N MET A 59 5.75 -10.95 -1.20
CA MET A 59 5.88 -10.38 0.15
C MET A 59 4.91 -9.20 0.41
N VAL A 60 4.48 -8.53 -0.66
CA VAL A 60 3.54 -7.41 -0.63
C VAL A 60 2.41 -7.63 -1.63
N ASP A 61 1.31 -6.92 -1.45
CA ASP A 61 0.12 -7.06 -2.30
C ASP A 61 0.32 -6.78 -3.78
N VAL A 62 1.08 -5.74 -4.14
CA VAL A 62 1.36 -5.39 -5.54
C VAL A 62 2.82 -4.98 -5.74
N LEU A 63 3.43 -5.52 -6.80
CA LEU A 63 4.70 -5.04 -7.34
C LEU A 63 4.53 -4.62 -8.79
N VAL A 64 5.08 -3.46 -9.14
CA VAL A 64 5.22 -2.98 -10.52
C VAL A 64 6.69 -3.05 -10.91
N THR A 65 7.02 -3.88 -11.88
CA THR A 65 8.41 -4.24 -12.22
C THR A 65 8.69 -4.08 -13.72
N SER A 66 9.97 -3.90 -14.06
CA SER A 66 10.47 -3.94 -15.45
C SER A 66 10.57 -5.36 -16.02
N PHE A 67 10.33 -6.39 -15.19
CA PHE A 67 10.59 -7.79 -15.52
C PHE A 67 9.55 -8.71 -14.88
N ASN A 68 9.40 -9.92 -15.41
CA ASN A 68 8.62 -10.98 -14.77
C ASN A 68 9.57 -11.98 -14.11
N PRO A 69 9.53 -12.18 -12.77
CA PRO A 69 10.39 -13.14 -12.06
C PRO A 69 10.33 -14.56 -12.62
N LYS A 70 9.21 -14.97 -13.24
CA LYS A 70 9.04 -16.30 -13.85
C LYS A 70 9.72 -16.46 -15.21
N GLN A 71 10.24 -15.37 -15.77
CA GLN A 71 10.80 -15.31 -17.13
C GLN A 71 12.20 -14.68 -17.14
N ILE A 72 12.92 -14.75 -16.02
CA ILE A 72 14.26 -14.16 -15.91
C ILE A 72 15.35 -14.99 -16.57
N PHE A 73 15.11 -16.29 -16.82
CA PHE A 73 16.04 -17.19 -17.45
C PHE A 73 15.54 -17.65 -18.83
N GLN A 74 16.46 -17.71 -19.80
CA GLN A 74 16.21 -18.32 -21.10
C GLN A 74 16.07 -19.83 -20.94
N GLN A 75 15.05 -20.40 -21.60
CA GLN A 75 14.85 -21.84 -21.57
C GLN A 75 16.08 -22.55 -22.15
N LYS A 76 16.54 -23.60 -21.46
CA LYS A 76 17.63 -24.51 -21.85
C LYS A 76 19.06 -23.96 -21.74
N THR A 77 19.27 -22.65 -21.56
CA THR A 77 20.63 -22.08 -21.43
C THR A 77 20.92 -21.48 -20.05
N LEU A 78 19.89 -21.23 -19.22
CA LEU A 78 20.01 -20.53 -17.92
C LEU A 78 20.62 -19.12 -18.02
N ASP A 79 20.69 -18.55 -19.22
CA ASP A 79 21.12 -17.17 -19.43
C ASP A 79 20.03 -16.21 -18.95
N LEU A 80 20.41 -15.04 -18.44
CA LEU A 80 19.46 -14.01 -18.03
C LEU A 80 18.81 -13.35 -19.24
N VAL A 81 17.47 -13.21 -19.21
CA VAL A 81 16.70 -12.54 -20.26
C VAL A 81 16.76 -11.00 -20.13
N PRO A 82 16.40 -10.41 -18.97
CA PRO A 82 16.58 -8.98 -18.76
C PRO A 82 17.97 -8.65 -18.20
N GLU A 83 18.59 -7.58 -18.74
CA GLU A 83 19.86 -7.06 -18.25
C GLU A 83 19.72 -6.21 -16.98
N THR A 84 18.52 -5.66 -16.73
CA THR A 84 18.26 -4.80 -15.57
C THR A 84 16.96 -5.16 -14.85
N PHE A 85 17.06 -5.35 -13.54
CA PHE A 85 15.94 -5.64 -12.65
C PHE A 85 15.57 -4.39 -11.87
N ARG A 86 14.36 -3.90 -12.08
CA ARG A 86 13.85 -2.73 -11.36
C ARG A 86 12.43 -2.96 -10.88
N THR A 87 12.21 -2.62 -9.61
CA THR A 87 10.88 -2.52 -9.00
C THR A 87 10.56 -1.04 -8.87
N HIS A 88 9.55 -0.59 -9.61
CA HIS A 88 9.15 0.81 -9.64
C HIS A 88 8.25 1.16 -8.48
N LEU A 89 7.32 0.28 -8.15
CA LEU A 89 6.32 0.50 -7.11
C LEU A 89 6.08 -0.78 -6.33
N ALA A 90 6.06 -0.65 -5.00
CA ALA A 90 5.55 -1.67 -4.09
C ALA A 90 4.33 -1.10 -3.35
N VAL A 91 3.28 -1.91 -3.23
CA VAL A 91 2.05 -1.54 -2.54
C VAL A 91 1.73 -2.64 -1.54
N GLU A 92 1.41 -2.25 -0.32
CA GLU A 92 0.83 -3.13 0.69
C GLU A 92 -0.50 -2.55 1.17
N SER A 93 -1.49 -3.42 1.43
CA SER A 93 -2.78 -3.01 1.95
C SER A 93 -3.21 -3.81 3.18
N GLU A 94 -3.48 -3.11 4.29
CA GLU A 94 -3.99 -3.69 5.54
C GLU A 94 -5.24 -2.93 5.97
N LEU A 95 -6.39 -3.46 5.55
CA LEU A 95 -7.72 -2.88 5.78
C LEU A 95 -8.55 -3.68 6.82
N GLY A 96 -7.93 -4.65 7.49
CA GLY A 96 -8.56 -5.57 8.41
C GLY A 96 -8.39 -7.03 7.99
N GLY A 97 -8.64 -7.93 8.93
CA GLY A 97 -8.50 -9.37 8.72
C GLY A 97 -8.68 -10.16 10.01
N THR A 98 -8.36 -11.45 9.96
CA THR A 98 -8.41 -12.35 11.11
C THR A 98 -7.39 -11.91 12.17
N GLY A 99 -7.85 -11.19 13.21
CA GLY A 99 -6.98 -10.59 14.25
C GLY A 99 -7.16 -9.08 14.42
N ALA A 100 -7.76 -8.40 13.44
CA ALA A 100 -8.09 -6.98 13.48
C ALA A 100 -9.42 -6.72 14.24
N SER A 101 -9.53 -7.22 15.48
CA SER A 101 -10.74 -7.07 16.31
C SER A 101 -10.63 -5.97 17.38
N SER A 102 -9.52 -5.24 17.40
CA SER A 102 -9.28 -4.14 18.33
C SER A 102 -8.37 -3.08 17.68
N PRO A 103 -8.38 -1.82 18.18
CA PRO A 103 -7.46 -0.79 17.70
C PRO A 103 -5.98 -1.21 17.75
N TYR A 104 -5.59 -1.94 18.80
CA TYR A 104 -4.24 -2.49 18.92
C TYR A 104 -3.97 -3.55 17.84
N GLY A 105 -4.89 -4.49 17.65
CA GLY A 105 -4.73 -5.57 16.66
C GLY A 105 -4.60 -5.02 15.23
N VAL A 106 -5.44 -4.05 14.87
CA VAL A 106 -5.35 -3.36 13.57
C VAL A 106 -3.98 -2.69 13.41
N MET A 107 -3.57 -1.89 14.39
CA MET A 107 -2.30 -1.15 14.27
C MET A 107 -1.08 -2.07 14.28
N LYS A 108 -1.14 -3.19 15.00
CA LYS A 108 -0.08 -4.21 14.98
C LYS A 108 0.09 -4.77 13.57
N ASN A 109 -0.99 -5.20 12.93
CA ASN A 109 -0.92 -5.70 11.56
C ASN A 109 -0.41 -4.64 10.58
N VAL A 110 -0.94 -3.42 10.68
CA VAL A 110 -0.48 -2.28 9.86
C VAL A 110 1.02 -2.06 10.03
N GLY A 111 1.55 -2.16 11.26
CA GLY A 111 2.99 -2.03 11.51
C GLY A 111 3.82 -3.16 10.89
N GLU A 112 3.36 -4.42 11.01
CA GLU A 112 4.02 -5.59 10.41
C GLU A 112 4.06 -5.49 8.87
N ASP A 113 2.95 -5.08 8.27
CA ASP A 113 2.78 -4.86 6.83
C ASP A 113 3.59 -3.68 6.32
N PHE A 114 3.65 -2.60 7.10
CA PHE A 114 4.51 -1.46 6.80
C PHE A 114 5.98 -1.88 6.79
N VAL A 115 6.45 -2.67 7.76
CA VAL A 115 7.83 -3.17 7.76
C VAL A 115 8.10 -4.05 6.54
N LYS A 116 7.18 -4.95 6.16
CA LYS A 116 7.30 -5.72 4.90
C LYS A 116 7.50 -4.81 3.70
N LEU A 117 6.71 -3.75 3.59
CA LEU A 117 6.81 -2.77 2.51
C LEU A 117 8.18 -2.05 2.50
N LEU A 118 8.71 -1.68 3.66
CA LEU A 118 10.03 -1.03 3.78
C LEU A 118 11.19 -1.95 3.38
N LEU A 119 11.05 -3.27 3.58
CA LEU A 119 12.07 -4.25 3.18
C LEU A 119 12.14 -4.46 1.65
N VAL A 120 11.09 -4.09 0.90
CA VAL A 120 11.12 -4.16 -0.56
C VAL A 120 12.02 -3.05 -1.14
N ARG A 121 12.97 -3.44 -1.99
CA ARG A 121 13.74 -2.48 -2.82
C ARG A 121 12.87 -2.01 -3.99
N ALA A 122 12.15 -0.90 -3.80
CA ALA A 122 11.34 -0.25 -4.83
C ALA A 122 11.62 1.26 -4.93
N ASP A 123 11.44 1.85 -6.12
CA ASP A 123 11.58 3.31 -6.31
C ASP A 123 10.50 4.10 -5.57
N ARG A 124 9.31 3.53 -5.40
CA ARG A 124 8.16 4.11 -4.68
C ARG A 124 7.47 3.06 -3.83
N ARG A 125 6.85 3.50 -2.74
CA ARG A 125 6.13 2.65 -1.79
C ARG A 125 4.80 3.29 -1.43
N VAL A 126 3.76 2.46 -1.37
CA VAL A 126 2.41 2.88 -0.98
C VAL A 126 1.90 1.93 0.09
N MET A 127 1.59 2.46 1.27
CA MET A 127 0.86 1.76 2.32
C MET A 127 -0.59 2.19 2.26
N ILE A 128 -1.51 1.26 2.14
CA ILE A 128 -2.95 1.54 2.23
C ILE A 128 -3.44 0.90 3.52
N MET A 129 -3.97 1.69 4.44
CA MET A 129 -4.28 1.20 5.78
C MET A 129 -5.63 1.70 6.28
N THR A 130 -6.19 0.96 7.23
CA THR A 130 -7.22 1.47 8.12
C THR A 130 -6.70 1.55 9.55
N SER A 131 -7.42 2.27 10.42
CA SER A 131 -7.13 2.34 11.85
C SER A 131 -8.41 2.57 12.62
N LEU A 132 -8.44 2.10 13.88
CA LEU A 132 -9.51 2.44 14.82
C LEU A 132 -8.97 3.34 15.93
N PRO A 133 -9.77 4.29 16.45
CA PRO A 133 -9.39 5.08 17.62
C PRO A 133 -9.51 4.26 18.91
N TYR A 134 -8.59 4.51 19.86
CA TYR A 134 -8.82 4.25 21.28
C TYR A 134 -9.83 5.26 21.85
N ALA A 135 -10.45 4.91 22.98
CA ALA A 135 -11.51 5.72 23.60
C ALA A 135 -11.12 7.17 23.93
N HIS A 136 -9.84 7.46 24.09
CA HIS A 136 -9.32 8.78 24.49
C HIS A 136 -8.65 9.57 23.35
N GLU A 137 -8.69 9.09 22.11
CA GLU A 137 -7.93 9.70 20.99
C GLU A 137 -8.77 9.97 19.73
N ALA A 138 -10.11 9.96 19.82
CA ALA A 138 -11.00 9.95 18.66
C ALA A 138 -10.67 11.00 17.58
N GLU A 139 -10.32 12.23 17.97
CA GLU A 139 -10.14 13.36 17.06
C GLU A 139 -8.80 13.38 16.30
N GLU A 140 -7.74 12.75 16.81
CA GLU A 140 -6.37 12.83 16.24
C GLU A 140 -5.74 11.46 15.95
N HIS A 141 -6.53 10.39 16.01
CA HIS A 141 -5.98 9.05 15.97
C HIS A 141 -5.26 8.74 14.64
N VAL A 142 -5.74 9.27 13.51
CA VAL A 142 -5.13 9.06 12.19
C VAL A 142 -3.73 9.66 12.14
N GLU A 143 -3.60 10.91 12.55
CA GLU A 143 -2.33 11.65 12.60
C GLU A 143 -1.33 10.92 13.50
N ARG A 144 -1.77 10.43 14.67
CA ARG A 144 -0.93 9.64 15.57
C ARG A 144 -0.47 8.33 14.96
N ARG A 145 -1.31 7.66 14.15
CA ARG A 145 -0.92 6.42 13.45
C ARG A 145 0.09 6.70 12.35
N VAL A 146 -0.14 7.73 11.54
CA VAL A 146 0.81 8.11 10.49
C VAL A 146 2.15 8.54 11.10
N GLU A 147 2.13 9.25 12.24
CA GLU A 147 3.35 9.59 12.98
C GLU A 147 4.07 8.35 13.51
N SER A 148 3.33 7.33 13.99
CA SER A 148 3.92 6.05 14.40
C SER A 148 4.62 5.35 13.21
N LEU A 149 4.00 5.37 12.03
CA LEU A 149 4.63 4.85 10.80
C LEU A 149 5.85 5.66 10.38
N ARG A 150 5.83 6.99 10.53
CA ARG A 150 7.00 7.84 10.28
C ARG A 150 8.15 7.49 11.22
N GLN A 151 7.87 7.25 12.50
CA GLN A 151 8.88 6.80 13.47
C GLN A 151 9.46 5.44 13.06
N LEU A 152 8.62 4.47 12.67
CA LEU A 152 9.07 3.19 12.11
C LEU A 152 9.96 3.38 10.88
N TYR A 153 9.56 4.23 9.94
CA TYR A 153 10.34 4.57 8.75
C TYR A 153 11.74 5.10 9.11
N GLY A 154 11.86 5.91 10.18
CA GLY A 154 13.13 6.44 10.67
C GLY A 154 14.17 5.38 11.07
N HIS A 155 13.76 4.13 11.28
CA HIS A 155 14.67 3.00 11.53
C HIS A 155 15.26 2.39 10.25
N PHE A 156 14.89 2.88 9.06
CA PHE A 156 15.35 2.40 7.76
C PHE A 156 16.07 3.51 6.97
N PRO A 157 17.27 3.95 7.40
CA PRO A 157 17.95 5.13 6.86
C PRO A 157 18.47 4.98 5.41
N THR A 158 18.39 3.79 4.83
CA THR A 158 18.92 3.49 3.47
C THR A 158 17.85 3.56 2.37
N LEU A 159 16.63 3.95 2.71
CA LEU A 159 15.54 4.07 1.74
C LEU A 159 15.75 5.32 0.86
N SER A 160 15.78 5.11 -0.45
CA SER A 160 16.01 6.15 -1.47
C SER A 160 14.71 6.84 -1.95
N SER A 161 13.62 6.67 -1.20
CA SER A 161 12.33 7.29 -1.51
C SER A 161 11.40 7.27 -0.32
N GLY A 162 10.53 8.27 -0.27
CA GLY A 162 9.46 8.35 0.73
C GLY A 162 8.40 7.25 0.59
N VAL A 163 7.36 7.32 1.41
CA VAL A 163 6.21 6.41 1.38
C VAL A 163 4.91 7.23 1.37
N LEU A 164 4.02 6.91 0.44
CA LEU A 164 2.64 7.37 0.49
C LEU A 164 1.85 6.46 1.44
N VAL A 165 1.21 7.04 2.44
CA VAL A 165 0.26 6.37 3.33
C VAL A 165 -1.13 6.84 2.96
N VAL A 166 -1.97 5.93 2.49
CA VAL A 166 -3.39 6.18 2.21
C VAL A 166 -4.19 5.59 3.35
N HIS A 167 -4.81 6.45 4.15
CA HIS A 167 -5.72 6.03 5.20
C HIS A 167 -7.15 5.96 4.65
N ILE A 168 -7.82 4.85 4.93
CA ILE A 168 -9.25 4.68 4.66
C ILE A 168 -9.96 4.48 6.00
N GLU A 169 -10.95 5.33 6.27
CA GLU A 169 -11.72 5.31 7.51
C GLU A 169 -12.41 3.95 7.69
N GLY A 170 -12.17 3.34 8.86
CA GLY A 170 -12.76 2.09 9.28
C GLY A 170 -13.57 2.26 10.55
N GLY A 171 -14.62 1.46 10.68
CA GLY A 171 -15.43 1.37 11.89
C GLY A 171 -15.56 -0.08 12.34
N GLN A 172 -15.89 -0.29 13.60
CA GLN A 172 -16.15 -1.61 14.15
C GLN A 172 -17.58 -1.66 14.72
N PRO A 173 -18.55 -2.25 14.00
CA PRO A 173 -19.84 -2.56 14.60
C PRO A 173 -19.64 -3.54 15.77
N LYS A 174 -20.44 -3.42 16.84
CA LYS A 174 -20.28 -4.17 18.10
C LYS A 174 -19.84 -5.63 17.87
N SER A 175 -18.64 -5.98 18.34
CA SER A 175 -18.04 -7.33 18.36
C SER A 175 -17.79 -7.98 16.98
N THR A 176 -17.60 -7.20 15.92
CA THR A 176 -17.31 -7.71 14.56
C THR A 176 -15.93 -7.24 14.04
N GLN A 177 -15.50 -7.72 12.88
CA GLN A 177 -14.27 -7.27 12.21
C GLN A 177 -14.36 -5.78 11.80
N VAL A 178 -13.21 -5.15 11.55
CA VAL A 178 -13.19 -3.79 10.97
C VAL A 178 -13.89 -3.78 9.62
N GLN A 179 -14.80 -2.82 9.46
CA GLN A 179 -15.48 -2.52 8.21
C GLN A 179 -14.99 -1.18 7.71
N VAL A 180 -14.45 -1.18 6.51
CA VAL A 180 -14.00 0.04 5.83
C VAL A 180 -15.13 0.55 4.95
N LYS A 181 -15.35 1.87 4.93
CA LYS A 181 -16.35 2.51 4.07
C LYS A 181 -15.70 3.55 3.17
N ILE A 182 -16.06 3.49 1.89
CA ILE A 182 -15.60 4.45 0.90
C ILE A 182 -16.59 5.63 0.80
N GLY A 183 -16.07 6.83 0.98
CA GLY A 183 -16.76 8.10 0.78
C GLY A 183 -15.74 9.20 0.51
N GLU A 184 -16.19 10.37 0.04
CA GLU A 184 -15.28 11.45 -0.32
C GLU A 184 -14.40 11.91 0.85
N SER A 185 -14.95 11.96 2.06
CA SER A 185 -14.24 12.39 3.27
C SER A 185 -13.47 11.26 3.97
N THR A 186 -13.62 10.00 3.54
CA THR A 186 -13.10 8.85 4.28
C THR A 186 -11.71 8.40 3.82
N ILE A 187 -11.17 8.99 2.75
CA ILE A 187 -9.87 8.63 2.18
C ILE A 187 -8.90 9.81 2.28
N ARG A 188 -7.88 9.68 3.13
CA ARG A 188 -6.85 10.71 3.36
C ARG A 188 -5.48 10.21 2.90
N GLY A 189 -4.68 11.09 2.31
CA GLY A 189 -3.35 10.77 1.77
C GLY A 189 -2.26 11.51 2.52
N PHE A 190 -1.24 10.79 2.98
CA PHE A 190 -0.10 11.35 3.71
C PHE A 190 1.21 10.92 3.08
N LEU A 191 2.16 11.84 2.98
CA LEU A 191 3.51 11.57 2.48
C LEU A 191 4.52 11.63 3.63
N ILE A 192 5.19 10.51 3.87
CA ILE A 192 6.46 10.47 4.60
C ILE A 192 7.57 10.68 3.54
N PRO A 193 8.26 11.83 3.50
CA PRO A 193 9.29 12.10 2.49
C PRO A 193 10.53 11.23 2.74
N GLU A 194 11.43 11.18 1.75
CA GLU A 194 12.66 10.35 1.81
C GLU A 194 13.49 10.60 3.08
N ASN A 195 13.55 11.86 3.54
CA ASN A 195 14.29 12.23 4.74
C ASN A 195 13.64 11.74 6.06
N GLY A 196 12.39 11.25 6.04
CA GLY A 196 11.66 10.73 7.20
C GLY A 196 11.37 11.75 8.32
N LYS A 197 11.62 13.04 8.11
CA LYS A 197 11.58 14.06 9.17
C LYS A 197 10.19 14.65 9.43
N SER A 198 9.30 14.59 8.46
CA SER A 198 7.97 15.21 8.52
C SER A 198 6.90 14.31 7.89
N VAL A 199 5.64 14.69 8.04
CA VAL A 199 4.50 14.14 7.32
C VAL A 199 3.77 15.30 6.66
N HIS A 200 3.32 15.11 5.42
CA HIS A 200 2.49 16.08 4.70
C HIS A 200 1.20 15.42 4.22
N GLU A 201 0.04 16.00 4.51
CA GLU A 201 -1.22 15.59 3.91
C GLU A 201 -1.30 16.12 2.46
N LEU A 202 -1.91 15.33 1.55
CA LEU A 202 -1.97 15.58 0.09
C LEU A 202 -3.32 16.09 -0.39
#